data_AF-A0A9W3SAE0-F1
#
_entry.id   AF-A0A9W3SAE0-F1
#
_cell.length_a   1.000
_cell.length_b   1.000
_cell.length_c   1.000
_cell.angle_alpha   90.00
_cell.angle_beta   90.00
_cell.angle_gamma   90.00
#
_symmetry.space_group_name_H-M   'P 1'
#
loop_
_entity.id
_entity.type
_entity.pdbx_description
1 polymer ?
#
loop_
_entity_poly.entity_id
_entity_poly.type
_entity_poly.pdbx_seq_one_letter_code
_entity_poly.pdbx_strand_id
1 'polypeptide(L)'
;MGKTKEELKMLFVTGYKPTQQDFADLIEVAGVQGSKGDKGDKGETGAAGVKGVDGKNGTNGANGVGVKSISVTVDTAGKITGGTWIGTDDKSNPITINS
;
A
#
# COMPACT_ATOMS: atom_id res chain seq x y z
N MET A 1 -12.97 -46.33 52.64
CA MET A 1 -11.60 -45.82 52.44
C MET A 1 -11.22 -46.28 51.04
N GLY A 2 -11.05 -45.35 50.09
CA GLY A 2 -10.67 -45.69 48.71
C GLY A 2 -9.23 -46.21 48.63
N LYS A 3 -8.89 -46.95 47.57
CA LYS A 3 -7.54 -47.51 47.38
C LYS A 3 -6.53 -46.40 47.03
N THR A 4 -5.29 -46.59 47.45
CA THR A 4 -4.17 -45.68 47.14
C THR A 4 -3.64 -45.85 45.72
N LYS A 5 -2.88 -44.86 45.24
CA LYS A 5 -2.27 -44.88 43.89
C LYS A 5 -1.36 -46.10 43.68
N GLU A 6 -0.65 -46.51 44.72
CA GLU A 6 0.27 -47.64 44.72
C GLU A 6 -0.48 -48.99 44.65
N GLU A 7 -1.59 -49.12 45.39
CA GLU A 7 -2.46 -50.29 45.34
C GLU A 7 -3.14 -50.44 43.96
N LEU A 8 -3.59 -49.33 43.38
CA LEU A 8 -4.18 -49.33 42.04
C LEU A 8 -3.16 -49.71 40.96
N LYS A 9 -1.91 -49.24 41.04
CA LYS A 9 -0.83 -49.65 40.11
C LYS A 9 -0.55 -51.15 40.16
N MET A 10 -0.53 -51.74 41.36
CA MET A 10 -0.29 -53.18 41.54
C MET A 10 -1.41 -54.04 40.96
N LEU A 11 -2.66 -53.55 40.96
CA LEU A 11 -3.78 -54.21 40.30
C LEU A 11 -3.52 -54.41 38.79
N PHE A 12 -3.06 -53.38 38.08
CA PHE A 12 -2.86 -53.47 36.63
C PHE A 12 -1.67 -54.32 36.19
N VAL A 13 -0.69 -54.54 37.06
CA VAL A 13 0.52 -55.33 36.75
C VAL A 13 0.33 -56.84 36.98
N THR A 14 -0.65 -57.24 37.81
CA THR A 14 -0.77 -58.61 38.33
C THR A 14 -1.76 -59.50 37.56
N GLY A 15 -2.30 -59.04 36.43
CA GLY A 15 -3.33 -59.77 35.68
C GLY A 15 -4.71 -59.79 36.37
N TYR A 16 -4.89 -58.96 37.40
CA TYR A 16 -6.17 -58.77 38.08
C TYR A 16 -7.21 -58.18 37.11
N LYS A 17 -8.44 -58.72 37.16
CA LYS A 17 -9.58 -58.17 36.42
C LYS A 17 -10.18 -57.02 37.22
N PRO A 18 -10.03 -55.75 36.78
CA PRO A 18 -10.46 -54.61 37.58
C PRO A 18 -11.99 -54.58 37.73
N THR A 19 -12.45 -54.14 38.89
CA THR A 19 -13.86 -53.90 39.17
C THR A 19 -14.27 -52.48 38.76
N GLN A 20 -15.58 -52.22 38.65
CA GLN A 20 -16.09 -50.88 38.34
C GLN A 20 -15.64 -49.84 39.38
N GLN A 21 -15.48 -50.23 40.64
CA GLN A 21 -14.97 -49.36 41.70
C GLN A 21 -13.49 -49.02 41.51
N ASP A 22 -12.67 -49.95 41.00
CA ASP A 22 -11.25 -49.67 40.74
C ASP A 22 -11.06 -48.64 39.62
N PHE A 23 -11.95 -48.63 38.64
CA PHE A 23 -11.97 -47.60 37.60
C PHE A 23 -12.44 -46.24 38.12
N ALA A 24 -13.39 -46.24 39.07
CA ALA A 24 -13.82 -45.01 39.73
C ALA A 24 -12.69 -44.40 40.58
N ASP A 25 -12.02 -45.22 41.39
CA ASP A 25 -10.89 -44.81 42.21
C ASP A 25 -9.71 -44.32 41.34
N LEU A 26 -9.48 -44.94 40.18
CA LEU A 26 -8.44 -44.47 39.23
C LEU A 26 -8.76 -43.09 38.66
N ILE A 27 -10.01 -42.82 38.30
CA ILE A 27 -10.43 -41.50 37.81
C ILE A 27 -10.33 -40.46 38.93
N GLU A 28 -10.67 -40.82 40.16
CA GLU A 28 -10.52 -39.94 41.33
C GLU A 28 -9.05 -39.62 41.63
N VAL A 29 -8.14 -40.60 41.48
CA VAL A 29 -6.71 -40.42 41.75
C VAL A 29 -5.95 -39.76 40.57
N ALA A 30 -6.37 -39.97 39.33
CA ALA A 30 -5.64 -39.54 38.13
C ALA A 30 -6.30 -38.38 37.36
N GLY A 31 -7.53 -37.99 37.71
CA GLY A 31 -8.42 -37.15 36.91
C GLY A 31 -8.11 -35.66 36.89
N VAL A 32 -6.86 -35.25 36.67
CA VAL A 32 -6.55 -33.85 36.37
C VAL A 32 -6.28 -33.72 34.87
N GLN A 33 -7.25 -33.20 34.13
CA GLN A 33 -7.04 -32.78 32.75
C GLN A 33 -5.89 -31.77 32.73
N GLY A 34 -4.87 -32.03 31.91
CA GLY A 34 -3.72 -31.12 31.77
C GLY A 34 -4.19 -29.71 31.39
N SER A 35 -3.48 -28.69 31.88
CA SER A 35 -3.80 -27.29 31.55
C SER A 35 -3.80 -27.09 30.04
N LYS A 36 -4.73 -26.26 29.56
CA LYS A 36 -4.71 -25.79 28.18
C LYS A 36 -3.37 -25.08 27.94
N GLY A 37 -2.63 -25.48 26.91
CA GLY A 37 -1.39 -24.81 26.54
C GLY A 37 -1.62 -23.33 26.27
N ASP A 38 -0.61 -22.51 26.58
CA ASP A 38 -0.68 -21.07 26.41
C ASP A 38 -0.93 -20.68 24.95
N LYS A 39 -1.61 -19.55 24.76
CA LYS A 39 -1.79 -18.98 23.43
C LYS A 39 -0.42 -18.54 22.92
N GLY A 40 -0.06 -18.95 21.70
CA GLY A 40 1.17 -18.51 21.06
C GLY A 40 1.25 -16.98 20.94
N ASP A 41 2.47 -16.47 20.93
CA ASP A 41 2.74 -15.04 20.86
C ASP A 41 2.15 -14.39 19.60
N LYS A 42 1.87 -13.10 19.72
CA LYS A 42 1.44 -12.29 18.58
C LYS A 42 2.60 -12.17 17.58
N GLY A 43 2.32 -12.37 16.29
CA GLY A 43 3.31 -12.20 15.23
C GLY A 43 3.86 -10.76 15.17
N GLU A 44 5.08 -10.63 14.65
CA GLU A 44 5.75 -9.35 14.51
C GLU A 44 5.03 -8.41 13.53
N THR A 45 5.19 -7.11 13.74
CA THR A 45 4.68 -6.09 12.82
C THR A 45 5.42 -6.18 11.49
N GLY A 46 4.68 -6.09 10.37
CA GLY A 46 5.27 -6.12 9.03
C GLY A 46 6.27 -4.97 8.79
N ALA A 47 7.20 -5.19 7.85
CA ALA A 47 8.19 -4.19 7.47
C ALA A 47 7.53 -2.91 6.93
N ALA A 48 8.18 -1.76 7.15
CA ALA A 48 7.75 -0.50 6.56
C ALA A 48 7.81 -0.56 5.03
N GLY A 49 6.87 0.14 4.38
CA GLY A 49 6.86 0.26 2.91
C GLY A 49 8.07 1.00 2.37
N VAL A 50 8.44 0.70 1.12
CA VAL A 50 9.52 1.41 0.41
C VAL A 50 9.11 2.85 0.11
N LYS A 51 10.08 3.77 0.14
CA LYS A 51 9.87 5.16 -0.26
C LYS A 51 9.47 5.23 -1.74
N GLY A 52 8.55 6.13 -2.08
CA GLY A 52 8.19 6.41 -3.48
C GLY A 52 9.38 6.92 -4.29
N VAL A 53 9.34 6.70 -5.60
CA VAL A 53 10.33 7.21 -6.55
C VAL A 53 10.14 8.71 -6.81
N ASP A 54 11.23 9.38 -7.16
CA ASP A 54 11.18 10.80 -7.54
C ASP A 54 10.38 11.00 -8.84
N GLY A 55 9.78 12.19 -8.97
CA GLY A 55 9.06 12.58 -10.18
C GLY A 55 9.99 12.76 -11.39
N LYS A 56 9.44 12.59 -12.59
CA LYS A 56 10.19 12.85 -13.84
C LYS A 56 10.32 14.35 -14.10
N ASN A 57 11.41 14.76 -14.73
CA ASN A 57 11.57 16.13 -15.22
C ASN A 57 10.47 16.51 -16.22
N GLY A 58 10.09 17.79 -16.23
CA GLY A 58 9.18 18.34 -17.23
C GLY A 58 9.79 18.36 -18.64
N THR A 59 8.94 18.51 -19.65
CA THR A 59 9.36 18.67 -21.05
C THR A 59 9.83 20.09 -21.33
N ASN A 60 10.68 20.26 -22.35
CA ASN A 60 11.05 21.58 -22.85
C ASN A 60 9.81 22.34 -23.34
N GLY A 61 9.85 23.68 -23.24
CA GLY A 61 8.82 24.55 -23.82
C GLY A 61 8.84 24.55 -25.36
N ALA A 62 7.75 25.00 -25.97
CA ALA A 62 7.68 25.18 -27.42
C ALA A 62 8.61 26.32 -27.89
N ASN A 63 9.09 26.23 -29.13
CA ASN A 63 9.83 27.31 -29.77
C ASN A 63 8.94 28.55 -29.94
N GLY A 64 9.53 29.74 -29.87
CA GLY A 64 8.83 31.00 -30.14
C GLY A 64 8.46 31.19 -31.61
N VAL A 65 7.49 32.06 -31.88
CA VAL A 65 7.08 32.44 -33.24
C VAL A 65 7.90 33.64 -33.71
N GLY A 66 8.72 33.45 -34.76
CA GLY A 66 9.40 34.53 -35.46
C GLY A 66 8.51 35.24 -36.51
N VAL A 67 9.01 36.32 -37.11
CA VAL A 67 8.33 37.07 -38.19
C VAL A 67 8.74 36.53 -39.56
N LYS A 68 7.77 36.19 -40.41
CA LYS A 68 7.97 35.70 -41.78
C LYS A 68 7.85 36.81 -42.82
N SER A 69 6.85 37.68 -42.70
CA SER A 69 6.65 38.83 -43.59
C SER A 69 5.87 39.95 -42.90
N ILE A 70 5.97 41.15 -43.45
CA ILE A 70 5.32 42.37 -42.94
C ILE A 70 4.64 43.08 -44.10
N SER A 71 3.38 43.47 -43.90
CA SER A 71 2.60 44.33 -44.80
C SER A 71 2.16 45.56 -44.04
N VAL A 72 2.35 46.75 -44.63
CA VAL A 72 2.07 48.04 -43.97
C VAL A 72 1.03 48.81 -44.78
N THR A 73 0.12 49.47 -44.07
CA THR A 73 -0.88 50.35 -44.66
C THR A 73 -0.45 51.80 -44.48
N VAL A 74 -0.51 52.57 -45.56
CA VAL A 74 -0.22 54.02 -45.56
C VAL A 74 -1.44 54.81 -46.01
N ASP A 75 -1.62 56.01 -45.47
CA ASP A 75 -2.62 56.95 -45.95
C ASP A 75 -2.15 57.75 -47.18
N THR A 76 -3.01 58.62 -47.69
CA THR A 76 -2.74 59.49 -48.84
C THR A 76 -1.63 60.51 -48.59
N ALA A 77 -1.28 60.77 -47.33
CA ALA A 77 -0.17 61.63 -46.94
C ALA A 77 1.15 60.84 -46.75
N GLY A 78 1.11 59.51 -46.93
CA GLY A 78 2.26 58.62 -46.74
C GLY A 78 2.52 58.22 -45.28
N LYS A 79 1.61 58.53 -44.35
CA LYS A 79 1.72 58.14 -42.95
C LYS A 79 1.30 56.69 -42.78
N ILE A 80 2.07 55.93 -42.00
CA ILE A 80 1.72 54.56 -41.61
C ILE A 80 0.51 54.58 -40.67
N THR A 81 -0.56 53.89 -41.06
CA THR A 81 -1.82 53.83 -40.32
C THR A 81 -2.11 52.45 -39.74
N GLY A 82 -1.38 51.42 -40.15
CA GLY A 82 -1.55 50.05 -39.67
C GLY A 82 -0.73 49.05 -40.46
N GLY A 83 -1.06 47.78 -40.28
CA GLY A 83 -0.45 46.69 -41.04
C GLY A 83 -0.75 45.33 -40.45
N THR A 84 -0.19 44.31 -41.07
CA THR A 84 -0.18 42.94 -40.55
C THR A 84 1.23 42.37 -40.64
N TRP A 85 1.57 41.50 -39.70
CA TRP A 85 2.73 40.62 -39.82
C TRP A 85 2.28 39.17 -39.84
N ILE A 86 2.95 38.37 -40.68
CA ILE A 86 2.73 36.92 -40.74
C ILE A 86 3.83 36.26 -39.92
N GLY A 87 3.44 35.42 -38.97
CA GLY A 87 4.36 34.64 -38.17
C GLY A 87 4.99 33.49 -38.96
N THR A 88 6.08 32.94 -38.42
CA THR A 88 6.66 31.67 -38.91
C THR A 88 5.68 30.50 -38.80
N ASP A 89 4.64 30.65 -37.98
CA ASP A 89 3.49 29.77 -37.84
C ASP A 89 2.34 30.06 -38.83
N ASP A 90 2.57 30.92 -39.83
CA ASP A 90 1.63 31.30 -40.88
C ASP A 90 0.36 32.03 -40.39
N LYS A 91 0.34 32.49 -39.13
CA LYS A 91 -0.77 33.32 -38.62
C LYS A 91 -0.54 34.79 -38.93
N SER A 92 -1.62 35.47 -39.33
CA SER A 92 -1.63 36.93 -39.50
C SER A 92 -1.98 37.64 -38.20
N ASN A 93 -1.20 38.65 -37.85
CA ASN A 93 -1.36 39.42 -36.63
C ASN A 93 -1.36 40.92 -36.96
N PRO A 94 -2.18 41.74 -36.30
CA PRO A 94 -2.24 43.18 -36.55
C PRO A 94 -0.99 43.90 -36.04
N ILE A 95 -0.61 44.98 -36.73
CA ILE A 95 0.36 45.96 -36.25
C ILE A 95 -0.41 47.16 -35.71
N THR A 96 -0.21 47.45 -34.43
CA THR A 96 -0.77 48.63 -33.78
C THR A 96 0.20 49.80 -33.91
N ILE A 97 -0.28 50.94 -34.41
CA ILE A 97 0.47 52.19 -34.50
C ILE A 97 0.03 53.09 -33.34
N ASN A 98 0.93 53.33 -32.39
CA ASN A 98 0.71 54.30 -31.34
C ASN A 98 1.06 55.69 -31.90
N SER A 99 0.06 56.57 -31.98
CA SER A 99 0.18 57.95 -32.49
C SER A 99 0.71 58.91 -31.44
#